data_AF-A0A812Z338-F1
#
_entry.id   AF-A0A812Z338-F1
#
_cell.length_a   1.000
_cell.length_b   1.000
_cell.length_c   1.000
_cell.angle_alpha   90.00
_cell.angle_beta   90.00
_cell.angle_gamma   90.00
#
_symmetry.space_group_name_H-M   'P 1'
#
loop_
_entity.id
_entity.type
_entity.pdbx_description
1 polymer ?
#
loop_
_entity_poly.entity_id
_entity_poly.type
_entity_poly.pdbx_seq_one_letter_code
_entity_poly.pdbx_strand_id
1 'polypeptide(L)'
;MVQQGIITCYFPCPSPVKIQEIHNAGLTYQNWFNPSFGTTSIKIRPYFGETIAFYFKFVAHLAQSMLVPGFAGVVFFILRMAGVIQQKEVGAVRTGFCLLFSIWAATLLQLFARHTSRTKQFWGVEESETFEQINKDWDPKRTGERAKMVVNFATVGYIAAYVGGITALLTWQYNLPTDSWLSSVSSLLLTLVIK
;
A
#
# COMPACT_ATOMS: atom_id res chain seq x y z
N MET A 1 -1.95 6.46 -37.05
CA MET A 1 -2.92 5.46 -37.55
C MET A 1 -4.09 5.26 -36.58
N VAL A 2 -3.87 4.87 -35.31
CA VAL A 2 -4.97 4.76 -34.32
C VAL A 2 -5.67 6.11 -34.07
N GLN A 3 -4.92 7.15 -33.67
CA GLN A 3 -5.49 8.51 -33.45
C GLN A 3 -6.06 9.17 -34.72
N GLN A 4 -5.68 8.69 -35.90
CA GLN A 4 -6.20 9.19 -37.18
C GLN A 4 -7.51 8.50 -37.57
N GLY A 5 -8.04 7.59 -36.74
CA GLY A 5 -9.26 6.81 -37.01
C GLY A 5 -9.09 5.71 -38.04
N ILE A 6 -7.85 5.41 -38.48
CA ILE A 6 -7.55 4.40 -39.51
C ILE A 6 -7.58 2.99 -38.92
N ILE A 7 -7.17 2.85 -37.65
CA ILE A 7 -7.20 1.58 -36.90
C ILE A 7 -8.11 1.79 -35.70
N THR A 8 -9.13 0.95 -35.54
CA THR A 8 -10.07 1.01 -34.41
C THR A 8 -9.45 0.46 -33.12
N CYS A 9 -8.75 -0.67 -33.20
CA CYS A 9 -8.05 -1.28 -32.07
C CYS A 9 -6.97 -2.26 -32.54
N TYR A 10 -5.97 -2.51 -31.68
CA TYR A 10 -4.93 -3.52 -31.88
C TYR A 10 -4.66 -4.20 -30.54
N PHE A 11 -4.81 -5.52 -30.48
CA PHE A 11 -4.56 -6.33 -29.30
C PHE A 11 -3.95 -7.67 -29.70
N PRO A 12 -3.08 -8.26 -28.86
CA PRO A 12 -2.57 -9.60 -29.10
C PRO A 12 -3.69 -10.64 -28.99
N CYS A 13 -3.67 -11.66 -29.86
CA CYS A 13 -4.65 -12.73 -29.83
C CYS A 13 -4.41 -13.66 -28.62
N PRO A 14 -5.39 -13.85 -27.72
CA PRO A 14 -5.23 -14.70 -26.54
C PRO A 14 -5.26 -16.19 -26.91
N SER A 15 -4.39 -17.00 -26.31
CA SER A 15 -4.46 -18.46 -26.47
C SER A 15 -5.29 -19.08 -25.34
N PRO A 16 -6.44 -19.73 -25.63
CA PRO A 16 -7.35 -20.20 -24.60
C PRO A 16 -6.74 -21.29 -23.70
N VAL A 17 -5.91 -22.17 -24.27
CA VAL A 17 -5.27 -23.28 -23.55
C VAL A 17 -4.34 -22.77 -22.45
N LYS A 18 -3.44 -21.83 -22.77
CA LYS A 18 -2.51 -21.27 -21.77
C LYS A 18 -3.23 -20.48 -20.68
N ILE A 19 -4.31 -19.78 -21.03
CA ILE A 19 -5.12 -19.05 -20.04
C ILE A 19 -5.74 -20.05 -19.06
N GLN A 20 -6.27 -21.18 -19.54
CA GLN A 20 -6.87 -22.20 -18.69
C GLN A 20 -5.84 -22.86 -17.77
N GLU A 21 -4.62 -23.11 -18.25
CA GLU A 21 -3.51 -23.59 -17.41
C GLU A 21 -3.14 -22.61 -16.29
N ILE A 22 -3.05 -21.31 -16.61
CA ILE A 22 -2.77 -20.26 -15.63
C ILE A 22 -3.92 -20.13 -14.63
N HIS A 23 -5.17 -20.21 -15.10
CA HIS A 23 -6.36 -20.18 -14.26
C HIS A 23 -6.35 -21.32 -13.24
N ASN A 24 -6.10 -22.55 -13.69
CA ASN A 24 -6.03 -23.72 -12.83
C ASN A 24 -4.83 -23.68 -11.87
N ALA A 25 -3.72 -23.05 -12.28
CA ALA A 25 -2.54 -22.93 -11.44
C ALA A 25 -2.67 -21.86 -10.34
N GLY A 26 -3.29 -20.71 -10.65
CA GLY A 26 -3.25 -19.52 -9.80
C GLY A 26 -4.59 -19.05 -9.21
N LEU A 27 -5.72 -19.36 -9.85
CA LEU A 27 -7.03 -18.82 -9.46
C LEU A 27 -7.93 -19.81 -8.72
N THR A 28 -7.51 -21.08 -8.61
CA THR A 28 -8.24 -22.06 -7.81
C THR A 28 -8.17 -21.71 -6.32
N TYR A 29 -9.33 -21.62 -5.67
CA TYR A 29 -9.47 -21.27 -4.25
C TYR A 29 -8.60 -22.13 -3.32
N GLN A 30 -8.35 -23.38 -3.69
CA GLN A 30 -7.53 -24.32 -2.92
C GLN A 30 -6.06 -23.89 -2.83
N ASN A 31 -5.56 -23.14 -3.82
CA ASN A 31 -4.17 -22.67 -3.86
C ASN A 31 -3.96 -21.32 -3.17
N TRP A 32 -5.01 -20.66 -2.69
CA TRP A 32 -4.91 -19.33 -2.07
C TRP A 32 -4.11 -19.33 -0.76
N PHE A 33 -4.20 -20.43 0.00
CA PHE A 33 -3.45 -20.59 1.26
C PHE A 33 -2.11 -21.30 1.06
N ASN A 34 -1.77 -21.70 -0.16
CA ASN A 34 -0.52 -22.40 -0.40
C ASN A 34 0.65 -21.40 -0.39
N PRO A 35 1.65 -21.55 0.49
CA PRO A 35 2.84 -20.69 0.50
C PRO A 35 3.61 -20.71 -0.83
N SER A 36 3.35 -21.68 -1.69
CA SER A 36 3.85 -21.77 -3.07
C SER A 36 3.24 -20.73 -4.02
N PHE A 37 2.36 -19.82 -3.58
CA PHE A 37 1.81 -18.75 -4.43
C PHE A 37 2.89 -17.85 -5.07
N GLY A 38 4.10 -17.80 -4.48
CA GLY A 38 5.26 -17.13 -5.10
C GLY A 38 5.74 -17.77 -6.42
N THR A 39 5.48 -19.07 -6.63
CA THR A 39 5.87 -19.80 -7.86
C THR A 39 4.95 -19.50 -9.05
N THR A 40 3.74 -18.99 -8.81
CA THR A 40 2.77 -18.64 -9.85
C THR A 40 3.33 -17.59 -10.83
N SER A 41 4.11 -16.64 -10.31
CA SER A 41 4.78 -15.61 -11.12
C SER A 41 5.67 -16.18 -12.24
N ILE A 42 6.26 -17.35 -12.03
CA ILE A 42 7.14 -18.01 -13.02
C ILE A 42 6.33 -18.54 -14.21
N LYS A 43 5.11 -19.03 -13.97
CA LYS A 43 4.19 -19.54 -15.00
C LYS A 43 3.47 -18.41 -15.76
N ILE A 44 3.17 -17.30 -15.07
CA ILE A 44 2.49 -16.13 -15.64
C ILE A 44 3.42 -15.34 -16.58
N ARG A 45 4.71 -15.25 -16.23
CA ARG A 45 5.73 -14.49 -16.99
C ARG A 45 5.75 -14.74 -18.50
N PRO A 46 5.86 -15.99 -19.00
CA PRO A 46 5.98 -16.24 -20.44
C PRO A 46 4.72 -15.88 -21.24
N TYR A 47 3.56 -15.69 -20.59
CA TYR A 47 2.31 -15.36 -21.26
C TYR A 47 1.97 -13.86 -21.18
N PHE A 48 2.07 -13.28 -19.98
CA PHE A 48 1.68 -11.89 -19.73
C PHE A 48 2.86 -10.91 -19.74
N GLY A 49 4.09 -11.41 -19.81
CA GLY A 49 5.30 -10.61 -19.69
C GLY A 49 5.69 -10.33 -18.24
N GLU A 50 6.76 -9.55 -18.11
CA GLU A 50 7.47 -9.36 -16.85
C GLU A 50 6.75 -8.40 -15.91
N THR A 51 6.15 -7.34 -16.43
CA THR A 51 5.42 -6.33 -15.63
C THR A 51 4.25 -6.96 -14.87
N ILE A 52 3.43 -7.75 -15.56
CA ILE A 52 2.26 -8.40 -14.96
C ILE A 52 2.71 -9.51 -13.99
N ALA A 53 3.71 -10.31 -14.36
CA ALA A 53 4.25 -11.32 -13.47
C ALA A 53 4.88 -10.73 -12.19
N PHE A 54 5.55 -9.58 -12.31
CA PHE A 54 6.11 -8.85 -11.19
C PHE A 54 5.02 -8.34 -10.24
N TYR A 55 3.93 -7.79 -10.79
CA TYR A 55 2.77 -7.38 -10.01
C TYR A 55 2.21 -8.53 -9.16
N PHE A 56 1.94 -9.69 -9.76
CA PHE A 56 1.46 -10.86 -9.01
C PHE A 56 2.45 -11.32 -7.93
N LYS A 57 3.75 -11.21 -8.21
CA LYS A 57 4.81 -11.53 -7.24
C LYS A 57 4.82 -10.56 -6.06
N PHE A 58 4.61 -9.27 -6.30
CA PHE A 58 4.48 -8.26 -5.25
C PHE A 58 3.23 -8.51 -4.41
N VAL A 59 2.08 -8.77 -5.04
CA VAL A 59 0.83 -9.09 -4.33
C VAL A 59 0.99 -10.34 -3.47
N ALA A 60 1.65 -11.38 -3.99
CA ALA A 60 1.97 -12.59 -3.22
C ALA A 60 2.79 -12.28 -1.96
N HIS A 61 3.85 -11.49 -2.11
CA HIS A 61 4.70 -11.08 -1.00
C HIS A 61 3.94 -10.24 0.04
N LEU A 62 3.12 -9.29 -0.43
CA LEU A 62 2.26 -8.47 0.42
C LEU A 62 1.29 -9.35 1.22
N ALA A 63 0.55 -10.23 0.55
CA ALA A 63 -0.43 -11.12 1.20
C ALA A 63 0.23 -12.00 2.28
N GLN A 64 1.39 -12.58 1.98
CA GLN A 64 2.15 -13.36 2.95
C GLN A 64 2.64 -12.52 4.13
N SER A 65 3.13 -11.31 3.87
CA SER A 65 3.61 -10.41 4.91
C SER A 65 2.49 -9.89 5.82
N MET A 66 1.25 -9.77 5.32
CA MET A 66 0.07 -9.36 6.10
C MET A 66 -0.40 -10.41 7.10
N LEU A 67 0.03 -11.67 6.98
CA LEU A 67 -0.23 -12.69 8.00
C LEU A 67 0.38 -12.32 9.35
N VAL A 68 1.52 -11.61 9.37
CA VAL A 68 2.19 -11.19 10.61
C VAL A 68 1.34 -10.19 11.41
N PRO A 69 0.93 -9.03 10.87
CA PRO A 69 0.05 -8.10 11.59
C PRO A 69 -1.35 -8.68 11.79
N GLY A 70 -1.84 -9.53 10.88
CA GLY A 70 -3.10 -10.23 11.04
C GLY A 70 -3.10 -11.12 12.28
N PHE A 71 -2.06 -11.94 12.45
CA PHE A 71 -1.89 -12.79 13.64
C PHE A 71 -1.76 -11.95 14.92
N ALA A 72 -0.94 -10.89 14.90
CA ALA A 72 -0.77 -10.00 16.04
C ALA A 72 -2.10 -9.33 16.45
N GLY A 73 -2.92 -8.92 15.47
CA GLY A 73 -4.25 -8.36 15.71
C GLY A 73 -5.23 -9.36 16.31
N VAL A 74 -5.25 -10.60 15.82
CA VAL A 74 -6.09 -11.68 16.37
C VAL A 74 -5.70 -12.01 17.81
N VAL A 75 -4.41 -12.12 18.11
CA VAL A 75 -3.92 -12.34 19.48
C VAL A 75 -4.39 -11.22 20.41
N PHE A 76 -4.27 -9.97 20.00
CA PHE A 76 -4.77 -8.83 20.77
C PHE A 76 -6.28 -8.88 21.00
N PHE A 77 -7.04 -9.23 19.96
CA PHE A 77 -8.50 -9.36 20.07
C PHE A 77 -8.90 -10.43 21.09
N ILE A 78 -8.23 -11.60 21.08
CA ILE A 78 -8.45 -12.68 22.04
C ILE A 78 -8.09 -12.25 23.46
N LEU A 79 -6.94 -11.61 23.67
CA LEU A 79 -6.50 -11.13 24.98
C LEU A 79 -7.45 -10.07 25.57
N ARG A 80 -8.04 -9.24 24.70
CA ARG A 80 -9.07 -8.27 25.09
C ARG A 80 -10.38 -8.97 25.48
N MET A 81 -10.82 -9.96 24.70
CA MET A 81 -12.02 -10.75 25.01
C MET A 81 -11.87 -11.55 26.31
N ALA A 82 -10.67 -12.04 26.60
CA ALA A 82 -10.35 -12.78 27.82
C ALA A 82 -10.23 -11.89 29.08
N GLY A 83 -10.37 -10.56 28.96
CA GLY A 83 -10.32 -9.63 30.09
C GLY A 83 -8.93 -9.41 30.68
N VAL A 84 -7.87 -9.90 30.02
CA VAL A 84 -6.48 -9.74 30.47
C VAL A 84 -6.02 -8.28 30.35
N ILE A 85 -6.48 -7.58 29.32
CA ILE A 85 -6.13 -6.17 29.06
C ILE A 85 -7.25 -5.28 29.60
N GLN A 86 -6.97 -4.56 30.69
CA GLN A 86 -7.91 -3.61 31.29
C GLN A 86 -7.95 -2.29 30.49
N GLN A 87 -9.08 -1.57 30.54
CA GLN A 87 -9.29 -0.28 29.86
C GLN A 87 -8.15 0.73 30.10
N LYS A 88 -7.55 0.74 31.30
CA LYS A 88 -6.44 1.63 31.65
C LYS A 88 -5.15 1.35 30.87
N GLU A 89 -4.92 0.12 30.42
CA GLU A 89 -3.69 -0.30 29.73
C GLU A 89 -3.79 -0.25 28.21
N VAL A 90 -5.00 -0.04 27.67
CA VAL A 90 -5.26 0.03 26.23
C VAL A 90 -4.41 1.10 25.55
N GLY A 91 -4.14 2.22 26.23
CA GLY A 91 -3.29 3.29 25.72
C GLY A 91 -1.85 2.86 25.46
N ALA A 92 -1.23 2.16 26.42
CA ALA A 92 0.15 1.68 26.30
C ALA A 92 0.28 0.59 25.24
N VAL A 93 -0.67 -0.35 25.22
CA VAL A 93 -0.69 -1.44 24.24
C VAL A 93 -0.87 -0.89 22.82
N ARG A 94 -1.75 0.10 22.61
CA ARG A 94 -1.93 0.77 21.32
C ARG A 94 -0.64 1.40 20.80
N THR A 95 0.10 2.09 21.67
CA THR A 95 1.39 2.69 21.30
C THR A 95 2.42 1.62 20.94
N GLY A 96 2.46 0.51 21.69
CA GLY A 96 3.31 -0.64 21.37
C GLY A 96 2.99 -1.27 20.00
N PHE A 97 1.71 -1.43 19.67
CA PHE A 97 1.29 -1.87 18.34
C PHE A 97 1.73 -0.92 17.25
N CYS A 98 1.59 0.39 17.46
CA CYS A 98 2.04 1.38 16.47
C CYS A 98 3.52 1.20 16.11
N LEU A 99 4.39 1.03 17.11
CA LEU A 99 5.81 0.77 16.90
C LEU A 99 6.06 -0.57 16.17
N LEU A 100 5.34 -1.63 16.55
CA LEU A 100 5.42 -2.92 15.88
C LEU A 100 5.05 -2.80 14.39
N PHE A 101 3.96 -2.09 14.06
CA PHE A 101 3.54 -1.86 12.69
C PHE A 101 4.55 -1.00 11.91
N SER A 102 5.16 0.01 12.53
CA SER A 102 6.23 0.80 11.90
C SER A 102 7.45 -0.06 11.56
N ILE A 103 7.90 -0.91 12.50
CA ILE A 103 9.02 -1.83 12.27
C ILE A 103 8.64 -2.86 11.18
N TRP A 104 7.45 -3.44 11.27
CA TRP A 104 6.96 -4.40 10.26
C TRP A 104 6.96 -3.77 8.87
N ALA A 105 6.41 -2.56 8.70
CA ALA A 105 6.36 -1.87 7.42
C ALA A 105 7.77 -1.61 6.84
N ALA A 106 8.71 -1.19 7.69
CA ALA A 106 10.11 -1.01 7.28
C ALA A 106 10.76 -2.33 6.86
N THR A 107 10.57 -3.40 7.64
CA THR A 107 11.13 -4.72 7.31
C THR A 107 10.54 -5.31 6.03
N LEU A 108 9.23 -5.12 5.80
CA LEU A 108 8.55 -5.55 4.58
C LEU A 108 9.16 -4.89 3.35
N LEU A 109 9.36 -3.57 3.37
CA LEU A 109 10.00 -2.86 2.26
C LEU A 109 11.41 -3.38 1.98
N GLN A 110 12.21 -3.57 3.03
CA GLN A 110 13.59 -4.04 2.89
C GLN A 110 13.64 -5.48 2.35
N LEU A 111 12.77 -6.36 2.83
CA LEU A 111 12.66 -7.73 2.34
C LEU A 111 12.18 -7.76 0.89
N PHE A 112 11.21 -6.92 0.53
CA PHE A 112 10.73 -6.81 -0.84
C PHE A 112 11.81 -6.30 -1.79
N ALA A 113 12.63 -5.33 -1.38
CA ALA A 113 13.77 -4.86 -2.16
C ALA A 113 14.75 -6.01 -2.46
N ARG A 114 15.12 -6.79 -1.43
CA ARG A 114 15.99 -7.98 -1.61
C ARG A 114 15.35 -9.03 -2.52
N HIS A 115 14.05 -9.27 -2.36
CA HIS A 115 13.32 -10.22 -3.18
C HIS A 115 13.24 -9.77 -4.64
N THR A 116 13.11 -8.47 -4.88
CA THR A 116 13.11 -7.85 -6.20
C THR A 116 14.47 -8.02 -6.87
N SER A 117 15.58 -7.73 -6.18
CA SER A 117 16.94 -7.94 -6.73
C SER A 117 17.17 -9.39 -7.15
N ARG A 118 16.79 -10.37 -6.32
CA ARG A 118 16.88 -11.80 -6.67
C ARG A 118 16.01 -12.16 -7.87
N THR A 119 14.84 -11.54 -7.98
CA THR A 119 13.91 -11.76 -9.09
C THR A 119 14.45 -11.19 -10.39
N LYS A 120 14.99 -9.97 -10.36
CA LYS A 120 15.65 -9.34 -11.51
C LYS A 120 16.78 -10.23 -12.04
N GLN A 121 17.65 -10.71 -11.15
CA GLN A 121 18.73 -11.64 -11.49
C GLN A 121 18.21 -12.96 -12.07
N PHE A 122 17.22 -13.58 -11.43
CA PHE A 122 16.65 -14.85 -11.90
C PHE A 122 15.94 -14.71 -13.25
N TRP A 123 15.31 -13.57 -13.51
CA TRP A 123 14.64 -13.33 -14.77
C TRP A 123 15.58 -12.85 -15.87
N GLY A 124 16.79 -12.40 -15.53
CA GLY A 124 17.71 -11.82 -16.50
C GLY A 124 17.20 -10.49 -17.07
N VAL A 125 16.42 -9.74 -16.28
CA VAL A 125 15.94 -8.41 -16.68
C VAL A 125 17.03 -7.41 -16.38
N GLU A 126 17.61 -6.85 -17.43
CA GLU A 126 18.59 -5.76 -17.34
C GLU A 126 17.87 -4.41 -17.28
N GLU A 127 18.45 -3.40 -16.64
CA GLU A 127 17.87 -2.04 -16.53
C GLU A 127 17.94 -1.24 -17.85
N SER A 128 17.90 -1.93 -18.98
CA SER A 128 17.84 -1.31 -20.30
C SER A 128 16.44 -0.73 -20.50
N GLU A 129 16.29 0.56 -20.20
CA GLU A 129 15.13 1.34 -20.64
C GLU A 129 15.10 1.35 -22.17
N THR A 130 14.24 0.52 -22.76
CA THR A 130 13.80 0.73 -24.15
C THR A 130 13.25 2.13 -24.22
N PHE A 131 13.95 3.01 -24.97
CA PHE A 131 13.59 4.39 -25.29
C PHE A 131 12.19 4.78 -24.81
N GLU A 132 12.11 5.52 -23.70
CA GLU A 132 10.83 6.00 -23.20
C GLU A 132 10.13 6.75 -24.32
N GLN A 133 9.06 6.15 -24.84
CA GLN A 133 8.27 6.80 -25.86
C GLN A 133 7.52 7.92 -25.16
N ILE A 134 7.99 9.16 -25.37
CA ILE A 134 7.34 10.36 -24.81
C ILE A 134 5.86 10.26 -25.15
N ASN A 135 5.02 10.27 -24.11
CA ASN A 135 3.58 10.23 -24.28
C ASN A 135 3.21 11.33 -25.28
N LYS A 136 2.54 10.94 -26.36
CA LYS A 136 2.24 11.84 -27.48
C LYS A 136 1.42 13.07 -27.05
N ASP A 137 0.67 12.93 -25.96
CA ASP A 137 -0.17 13.99 -25.39
C ASP A 137 0.58 14.83 -24.32
N TRP A 138 1.86 14.55 -24.06
CA TRP A 138 2.70 15.31 -23.15
C TRP A 138 3.14 16.63 -23.79
N ASP A 139 2.55 17.74 -23.34
CA ASP A 139 2.99 19.08 -23.69
C ASP A 139 3.96 19.62 -22.61
N PRO A 140 5.28 19.73 -22.89
CA PRO A 140 6.24 20.25 -21.94
C PRO A 140 5.98 21.72 -21.57
N LYS A 141 5.24 22.48 -22.40
CA LYS A 141 4.94 23.90 -22.14
C LYS A 141 3.75 24.11 -21.21
N ARG A 142 2.97 23.06 -20.93
CA ARG A 142 1.76 23.14 -20.10
C ARG A 142 2.07 23.17 -18.59
N THR A 143 3.20 22.64 -18.16
CA THR A 143 3.60 22.64 -16.75
C THR A 143 4.29 23.95 -16.38
N GLY A 144 3.52 25.00 -16.11
CA GLY A 144 4.05 26.26 -15.61
C GLY A 144 4.79 26.06 -14.28
N GLU A 145 6.06 26.44 -14.20
CA GLU A 145 6.89 26.32 -12.98
C GLU A 145 6.23 26.97 -11.75
N ARG A 146 5.50 28.07 -11.96
CA ARG A 146 4.71 28.75 -10.93
C ARG A 146 3.60 27.87 -10.35
N ALA A 147 2.93 27.06 -11.18
CA ALA A 147 1.87 26.17 -10.70
C ALA A 147 2.44 25.05 -9.82
N LYS A 148 3.61 24.49 -10.18
CA LYS A 148 4.31 23.50 -9.34
C LYS A 148 4.70 24.08 -7.98
N MET A 149 5.24 25.30 -7.99
CA MET A 149 5.63 25.99 -6.76
C MET A 149 4.43 26.27 -5.85
N VAL A 150 3.31 26.75 -6.41
CA VAL A 150 2.06 26.99 -5.64
C VAL A 150 1.50 25.69 -5.07
N VAL A 151 1.47 24.60 -5.85
CA VAL A 151 1.00 23.29 -5.37
C VAL A 151 1.89 22.76 -4.24
N ASN A 152 3.21 22.91 -4.35
CA ASN A 152 4.15 22.51 -3.29
C ASN A 152 3.97 23.33 -2.01
N PHE A 153 3.80 24.66 -2.11
CA PHE A 153 3.52 25.48 -0.94
C PHE A 153 2.15 25.18 -0.33
N ALA A 154 1.14 24.91 -1.15
CA ALA A 154 -0.18 24.51 -0.67
C ALA A 154 -0.16 23.17 0.06
N THR A 155 0.60 22.19 -0.44
CA THR A 155 0.77 20.89 0.24
C THR A 155 1.52 21.02 1.55
N VAL A 156 2.62 21.78 1.59
CA VAL A 156 3.34 22.06 2.84
C VAL A 156 2.45 22.81 3.84
N GLY A 157 1.71 23.82 3.38
CA GLY A 157 0.76 24.57 4.20
C GLY A 157 -0.36 23.69 4.76
N TYR A 158 -0.89 22.77 3.94
CA TYR A 158 -1.89 21.80 4.38
C TYR A 158 -1.36 20.87 5.47
N ILE A 159 -0.16 20.30 5.29
CA ILE A 159 0.48 19.44 6.30
C ILE A 159 0.72 20.21 7.60
N ALA A 160 1.25 21.43 7.50
CA ALA A 160 1.50 22.28 8.66
C ALA A 160 0.19 22.65 9.40
N ALA A 161 -0.87 22.97 8.67
CA ALA A 161 -2.18 23.26 9.26
C ALA A 161 -2.80 22.03 9.93
N TYR A 162 -2.66 20.85 9.32
CA TYR A 162 -3.17 19.60 9.88
C TYR A 162 -2.45 19.21 11.17
N VAL A 163 -1.11 19.20 11.15
CA VAL A 163 -0.29 18.91 12.34
C VAL A 163 -0.51 19.98 13.42
N GLY A 164 -0.51 21.26 13.04
CA GLY A 164 -0.77 22.39 13.93
C GLY A 164 -2.14 22.28 14.60
N GLY A 165 -3.19 21.98 13.84
CA GLY A 165 -4.54 21.78 14.36
C GLY A 165 -4.63 20.64 15.38
N ILE A 166 -3.99 19.50 15.10
CA ILE A 166 -3.93 18.38 16.04
C ILE A 166 -3.17 18.76 17.31
N THR A 167 -2.00 19.41 17.20
CA THR A 167 -1.22 19.83 18.37
C THR A 167 -1.94 20.87 19.22
N ALA A 168 -2.65 21.82 18.61
CA ALA A 168 -3.44 22.81 19.32
C ALA A 168 -4.63 22.16 20.04
N LEU A 169 -5.33 21.22 19.39
CA LEU A 169 -6.42 20.47 20.01
C LEU A 169 -5.93 19.59 21.18
N LEU A 170 -4.79 18.92 21.03
CA LEU A 170 -4.18 18.13 22.10
C LEU A 170 -3.75 19.00 23.28
N THR A 171 -3.14 20.15 23.01
CA THR A 171 -2.71 21.11 24.05
C THR A 171 -3.91 21.71 24.77
N TRP A 172 -4.96 22.04 24.04
CA TRP A 172 -6.22 22.52 24.61
C TRP A 172 -6.90 21.45 25.48
N GLN A 173 -6.95 20.21 24.99
CA GLN A 173 -7.48 19.08 25.75
C GLN A 173 -6.70 18.83 27.04
N TYR A 174 -5.37 18.94 27.02
CA TYR A 174 -4.53 18.76 28.20
C TYR A 174 -4.78 19.81 29.29
N ASN A 175 -5.13 21.03 28.90
CA ASN A 175 -5.39 22.14 29.83
C ASN A 175 -6.83 22.18 30.38
N LEU A 176 -7.73 21.29 29.95
CA LEU A 176 -9.11 21.27 30.41
C LEU A 176 -9.25 20.45 31.72
N PRO A 177 -10.05 20.93 32.69
CA PRO A 177 -10.34 20.16 33.90
C PRO A 177 -11.17 18.92 33.56
N THR A 178 -10.77 17.77 34.12
CA THR A 178 -11.26 16.42 33.82
C THR A 178 -12.76 16.22 34.04
N ASP A 179 -13.41 17.04 34.86
CA ASP A 179 -14.84 16.92 35.19
C ASP A 179 -15.76 17.80 34.32
N SER A 180 -15.20 18.51 33.33
CA SER A 180 -15.97 19.39 32.46
C SER A 180 -16.56 18.65 31.25
N TRP A 181 -17.81 18.96 30.88
CA TRP A 181 -18.45 18.47 29.66
C TRP A 181 -17.65 18.80 28.38
N LEU A 182 -16.80 19.84 28.43
CA LEU A 182 -15.87 20.25 27.40
C LEU A 182 -14.79 19.20 27.09
N SER A 183 -14.42 18.36 28.06
CA SER A 183 -13.50 17.24 27.84
C SER A 183 -14.10 16.15 26.95
N SER A 184 -15.40 15.89 27.07
CA SER A 184 -16.12 14.96 26.18
C SER A 184 -16.23 15.54 24.76
N VAL A 185 -16.53 16.83 24.61
CA VAL A 185 -16.63 17.49 23.30
C VAL A 185 -15.26 17.55 22.60
N SER A 186 -14.17 17.82 23.32
CA SER A 186 -12.82 17.85 22.75
C SER A 186 -12.37 16.47 22.27
N SER A 187 -12.71 15.41 23.01
CA SER A 187 -12.43 14.03 22.59
C SER A 187 -13.16 13.64 21.28
N LEU A 188 -14.41 14.08 21.13
CA LEU A 188 -15.21 13.87 19.91
C LEU A 188 -14.64 14.63 18.72
N LEU A 189 -14.27 15.90 18.92
CA LEU A 189 -13.61 16.71 17.88
C LEU A 189 -12.30 16.09 17.43
N LEU A 190 -11.49 15.59 18.37
CA LEU A 190 -10.22 14.94 18.05
C LEU A 190 -10.43 13.65 17.24
N THR A 191 -11.45 12.85 17.55
CA THR A 191 -11.82 11.70 16.71
C THR A 191 -12.37 12.07 15.34
N LEU A 192 -12.97 13.25 15.18
CA LEU A 192 -13.52 13.74 13.91
C LEU A 192 -12.42 14.34 13.02
N VAL A 193 -11.41 14.97 13.62
CA VAL A 193 -10.24 15.53 12.89
C VAL A 193 -9.25 14.44 12.43
N ILE A 194 -9.18 13.33 13.16
CA ILE A 194 -8.27 12.21 12.84
C ILE A 194 -8.88 11.20 11.86
N LYS A 195 -10.21 11.06 11.80
CA LYS A 195 -10.91 10.20 10.84
C LYS A 195 -11.13 10.89 9.50
#